data_AF-A0A845G6H3-F1
#
_entry.id   AF-A0A845G6H3-F1
#
_cell.length_a   1.000
_cell.length_b   1.000
_cell.length_c   1.000
_cell.angle_alpha   90.00
_cell.angle_beta   90.00
_cell.angle_gamma   90.00
#
_symmetry.space_group_name_H-M   'P 1'
#
loop_
_entity.id
_entity.type
_entity.pdbx_description
1 polymer ?
#
loop_
_entity_poly.entity_id
_entity_poly.type
_entity_poly.pdbx_seq_one_letter_code
_entity_poly.pdbx_strand_id
1 'polypeptide(L)' 'MQQPVVYVSYQDVPVFRKRWFAVLCCLFFSPALLFILYTGDIYLEKDGKVTSIPKYAKIILIIVGLISIVRIFGVLMS' A
#
# COMPACT_ATOMS: atom_id res chain seq x y z
N MET A 1 -17.41 -8.40 3.28
CA MET A 1 -16.55 -8.97 4.35
C MET A 1 -15.39 -9.70 3.67
N GLN A 2 -14.26 -9.04 3.40
CA GLN A 2 -13.07 -9.75 2.90
C GLN A 2 -12.52 -10.64 4.02
N GLN A 3 -12.38 -11.94 3.74
CA GLN A 3 -11.72 -12.87 4.66
C GLN A 3 -10.24 -12.46 4.81
N PRO A 4 -9.66 -12.51 6.02
CA PRO A 4 -8.24 -12.23 6.20
C PRO A 4 -7.44 -13.31 5.47
N VAL A 5 -6.85 -12.97 4.33
CA VAL A 5 -5.97 -13.88 3.60
C VAL A 5 -4.72 -14.08 4.45
N VAL A 6 -4.55 -15.32 4.94
CA VAL A 6 -3.40 -15.74 5.74
C VAL A 6 -2.39 -16.36 4.79
N TYR A 7 -1.26 -15.69 4.61
CA TYR A 7 -0.14 -16.23 3.84
C TYR A 7 0.80 -16.99 4.77
N VAL A 8 1.18 -18.20 4.37
CA VAL A 8 2.11 -19.06 5.13
C VAL A 8 3.55 -18.57 4.95
N SER A 9 3.93 -18.16 3.73
CA SER A 9 5.24 -17.58 3.42
C SER A 9 5.11 -16.21 2.77
N TYR A 10 6.11 -15.33 2.99
CA TYR A 10 6.18 -14.02 2.33
C TYR A 10 6.39 -14.14 0.81
N GLN A 11 6.88 -15.30 0.35
CA GLN A 11 7.02 -15.60 -1.07
C GLN A 11 5.65 -15.78 -1.75
N ASP A 12 4.65 -16.28 -1.02
CA ASP A 12 3.28 -16.47 -1.52
C ASP A 12 2.49 -15.16 -1.62
N VAL A 13 2.97 -14.11 -0.93
CA VAL A 13 2.34 -12.79 -0.97
C VAL A 13 2.51 -12.21 -2.38
N PRO A 14 1.42 -11.85 -3.07
CA PRO A 14 1.51 -11.22 -4.38
C PRO A 14 2.34 -9.94 -4.31
N VAL A 15 3.16 -9.68 -5.33
CA VAL A 15 4.08 -8.52 -5.35
C VAL A 15 3.35 -7.21 -5.05
N PHE A 16 2.16 -7.02 -5.62
CA PHE A 16 1.35 -5.82 -5.41
C PHE A 16 0.83 -5.64 -3.98
N ARG A 17 0.83 -6.70 -3.16
CA ARG A 17 0.44 -6.70 -1.74
C ARG A 17 1.63 -6.47 -0.81
N LYS A 18 2.86 -6.44 -1.32
CA LYS A 18 4.06 -6.28 -0.50
C LYS A 18 4.27 -4.82 -0.11
N ARG A 19 4.73 -4.58 1.13
CA ARG A 19 4.98 -3.22 1.65
C ARG A 19 5.89 -2.38 0.74
N TRP A 20 6.98 -2.95 0.24
CA TRP A 20 7.92 -2.23 -0.62
C TRP A 20 7.29 -1.81 -1.96
N PHE A 21 6.37 -2.63 -2.49
CA PHE A 21 5.64 -2.30 -3.71
C PHE A 21 4.69 -1.13 -3.48
N ALA A 22 3.99 -1.10 -2.34
CA ALA A 22 3.19 0.06 -1.97
C ALA A 22 4.05 1.32 -1.87
N VAL A 23 5.24 1.26 -1.26
CA VAL A 23 6.15 2.42 -1.20
C VAL A 23 6.58 2.87 -2.61
N LEU A 24 6.89 1.94 -3.51
CA LEU A 24 7.20 2.26 -4.92
C LEU A 24 6.01 2.93 -5.61
N CYS A 25 4.80 2.41 -5.45
CA CYS A 25 3.60 3.07 -5.98
C CYS A 25 3.41 4.45 -5.36
N CYS A 26 3.69 4.64 -4.07
CA CYS A 26 3.59 5.96 -3.44
C CYS A 26 4.53 6.98 -4.12
N LEU A 27 5.76 6.57 -4.45
CA LEU A 27 6.78 7.44 -5.02
C LEU A 27 6.60 7.72 -6.52
N PHE A 28 6.23 6.71 -7.30
CA PHE A 28 6.18 6.80 -8.77
C PHE A 28 4.76 6.91 -9.33
N PHE A 29 3.75 6.39 -8.62
CA PHE A 29 2.41 6.24 -9.16
C PHE A 29 1.32 6.17 -8.08
N SER A 30 1.11 7.29 -7.40
CA SER A 30 0.15 7.44 -6.29
C SER A 30 -1.28 6.94 -6.58
N PRO A 31 -1.86 7.04 -7.79
CA PRO A 31 -3.18 6.46 -8.03
C PRO A 31 -3.22 4.92 -7.92
N ALA A 32 -2.18 4.18 -8.33
CA ALA A 32 -2.18 2.72 -8.10
C ALA A 32 -2.02 2.36 -6.62
N LEU A 33 -1.27 3.17 -5.85
CA LEU A 33 -1.19 2.98 -4.40
C LEU A 33 -2.60 2.95 -3.79
N LEU A 34 -3.43 3.95 -4.11
CA LEU A 34 -4.80 4.03 -3.59
C LEU A 34 -5.64 2.83 -4.03
N PHE A 35 -5.51 2.39 -5.28
CA PHE A 35 -6.20 1.21 -5.78
C PHE A 35 -5.81 -0.05 -5.00
N ILE A 36 -4.50 -0.25 -4.75
CA ILE A 36 -3.99 -1.39 -3.98
C ILE A 36 -4.50 -1.37 -2.54
N LEU A 37 -4.43 -0.21 -1.87
CA LEU A 37 -4.93 -0.08 -0.50
C LEU A 37 -6.45 -0.24 -0.41
N TYR A 38 -7.19 0.11 -1.46
CA TYR A 38 -8.63 -0.09 -1.55
C TYR A 38 -9.00 -1.57 -1.70
N THR A 39 -8.26 -2.31 -2.55
CA THR A 39 -8.52 -3.74 -2.77
C THR A 39 -8.22 -4.63 -1.56
N GLY A 40 -7.49 -4.13 -0.56
CA GLY A 40 -7.35 -4.82 0.73
C GLY A 40 -6.08 -4.41 1.47
N ASP A 41 -5.49 -5.35 2.22
CA ASP A 41 -4.34 -5.06 3.06
C ASP A 41 -3.00 -5.33 2.39
N ILE A 42 -1.96 -4.73 2.97
CA ILE A 42 -0.56 -4.86 2.56
C ILE A 42 0.14 -5.68 3.62
N TYR A 43 1.02 -6.56 3.18
CA TYR A 43 1.73 -7.50 4.04
C TYR A 43 3.22 -7.19 4.06
N LEU A 44 3.81 -7.46 5.21
CA LEU A 44 5.24 -7.40 5.45
C LEU A 44 5.66 -8.67 6.19
N GLU A 45 6.91 -9.06 5.98
CA GLU A 45 7.53 -10.12 6.77
C GLU A 45 8.15 -9.49 8.01
N LYS A 46 7.80 -10.02 9.18
CA LYS A 46 8.41 -9.66 10.45
C LYS A 46 8.70 -10.93 11.24
N ASP A 47 9.96 -11.14 11.61
CA ASP A 47 10.41 -12.29 12.40
C ASP A 47 9.99 -13.64 11.78
N GLY A 48 10.07 -13.76 10.44
CA GLY A 48 9.68 -14.95 9.69
C GLY A 48 8.16 -15.18 9.58
N LYS A 49 7.33 -14.23 10.06
CA LYS A 49 5.87 -14.28 9.98
C LYS A 49 5.36 -13.20 9.04
N VAL A 50 4.41 -13.58 8.17
CA VAL A 50 3.69 -12.61 7.35
C VAL A 50 2.64 -11.92 8.19
N THR A 51 2.77 -10.60 8.33
CA THR A 51 1.82 -9.76 9.06
C THR A 51 1.32 -8.62 8.19
N SER A 52 0.05 -8.26 8.35
CA SER A 52 -0.52 -7.09 7.68
C SER A 52 0.02 -5.82 8.33
N ILE A 53 0.20 -4.76 7.54
CA ILE A 53 0.48 -3.44 8.08
C ILE A 53 -0.66 -3.01 9.03
N PRO A 54 -0.34 -2.32 10.13
CA PRO A 54 -1.36 -1.82 11.03
C PRO A 54 -2.23 -0.75 10.35
N LYS A 55 -3.49 -0.63 10.80
CA LYS A 55 -4.47 0.30 10.20
C LYS A 55 -3.96 1.75 10.15
N TYR A 56 -3.23 2.20 11.17
CA TYR A 56 -2.66 3.56 11.18
C TYR A 56 -1.65 3.77 10.03
N ALA A 57 -0.81 2.78 9.73
CA ALA A 57 0.16 2.87 8.65
C ALA A 57 -0.53 2.89 7.28
N LYS A 58 -1.62 2.13 7.13
CA LYS A 58 -2.48 2.17 5.96
C LYS A 58 -3.09 3.57 5.77
N ILE A 59 -3.63 4.16 6.82
CA ILE A 59 -4.21 5.52 6.78
C ILE A 59 -3.15 6.56 6.41
N ILE A 60 -1.96 6.50 7.00
CA ILE A 60 -0.85 7.41 6.67
C ILE A 60 -0.50 7.30 5.18
N LEU A 61 -0.39 6.09 4.63
CA LEU A 61 -0.12 5.89 3.21
C LEU A 61 -1.22 6.48 2.30
N ILE A 62 -2.49 6.35 2.69
CA ILE A 62 -3.62 6.97 1.95
C ILE A 62 -3.48 8.50 1.97
N ILE A 63 -3.26 9.09 3.14
CA ILE A 63 -3.13 10.55 3.31
C ILE A 63 -1.96 11.07 2.49
N VAL A 64 -0.78 10.44 2.60
CA VAL A 64 0.41 10.81 1.83
C VAL A 64 0.11 10.69 0.34
N GLY A 65 -0.47 9.57 -0.10
CA GLY A 65 -0.87 9.34 -1.49
C GLY A 65 -1.79 10.44 -2.04
N LEU A 66 -2.82 10.83 -1.29
CA LEU A 66 -3.74 11.91 -1.66
C LEU A 66 -3.03 13.27 -1.75
N ILE A 67 -2.17 13.59 -0.78
CA ILE A 67 -1.39 14.84 -0.80
C ILE A 67 -0.50 14.90 -2.04
N SER A 68 0.21 13.81 -2.37
CA SER A 68 1.04 13.75 -3.58
C SER A 68 0.22 13.94 -4.85
N ILE A 69 -0.99 13.36 -4.95
CA ILE A 69 -1.88 13.59 -6.09
C ILE A 69 -2.27 15.06 -6.18
N VAL A 70 -2.75 15.67 -5.09
CA VAL A 70 -3.15 17.09 -5.08
C VAL A 70 -1.97 17.99 -5.45
N ARG A 71 -0.76 17.70 -4.96
CA ARG A 71 0.46 18.44 -5.32
C ARG A 71 0.81 18.31 -6.79
N ILE A 72 0.81 17.11 -7.34
CA ILE A 72 1.10 16.88 -8.76
C ILE A 72 0.07 17.59 -9.64
N PHE A 73 -1.22 17.46 -9.33
CA PHE A 73 -2.28 18.16 -10.07
C PHE A 73 -2.17 19.68 -9.95
N GLY A 74 -1.86 20.20 -8.76
CA GLY A 74 -1.63 21.63 -8.56
C GLY A 74 -0.43 22.16 -9.34
N VAL A 75 0.66 21.40 -9.40
CA VAL A 75 1.83 21.73 -10.24
C VAL A 75 1.50 21.65 -11.72
N LEU A 76 0.68 20.68 -12.15
CA LEU A 76 0.30 20.51 -13.55
C LEU A 76 -0.65 21.61 -14.05
N MET A 77 -1.43 22.23 -13.17
CA MET A 77 -2.36 23.33 -13.49
C MET A 77 -1.79 24.73 -13.27
N SER A 78 -0.57 24.85 -12.72
CA SER A 78 0.11 26.12 -12.48
C SER A 78 1.08 26.47 -13.60
#